data_AF-A0A7C4ZA40-F1
#
_entry.id   AF-A0A7C4ZA40-F1
#
_cell.length_a   1.000
_cell.length_b   1.000
_cell.length_c   1.000
_cell.angle_alpha   90.00
_cell.angle_beta   90.00
_cell.angle_gamma   90.00
#
_symmetry.space_group_name_H-M   'P 1'
#
loop_
_entity.id
_entity.type
_entity.pdbx_description
1 polymer ?
#
loop_
_entity_poly.entity_id
_entity_poly.type
_entity_poly.pdbx_seq_one_letter_code
_entity_poly.pdbx_strand_id
1 'polypeptide(L)'
;MDARDKIRVTEAAERIARPGRTPAQVRALWHRWMDAGIIPPAVETEWGAGGLAFIFPESAAAIAAVLFDLYDAGAVTARHQLASMWRYFAEPQHDGGEPLITHVLAEVEHGSPCFLVLTYWRHQTTGEIAPTCGVRFHEELDRPFEAPSQFHEPVSKCVTPLHLLLARFVSDLPAQVN
;
A
#
# COMPACT_ATOMS: atom_id res chain seq x y z
N MET A 1 -17.78 12.27 6.56
CA MET A 1 -16.38 11.92 6.84
C MET A 1 -16.11 12.35 8.27
N ASP A 2 -16.08 11.39 9.18
CA ASP A 2 -15.88 11.62 10.61
C ASP A 2 -14.42 12.07 10.83
N ALA A 3 -14.13 12.84 11.88
CA ALA A 3 -12.75 13.22 12.21
C ALA A 3 -11.88 12.00 12.55
N ARG A 4 -12.52 10.85 12.83
CA ARG A 4 -11.89 9.55 13.08
C ARG A 4 -11.32 8.90 11.82
N ASP A 5 -11.82 9.25 10.63
CA ASP A 5 -11.39 8.66 9.35
C ASP A 5 -10.13 9.33 8.78
N LYS A 6 -9.46 10.18 9.58
CA LYS A 6 -8.39 11.08 9.16
C LYS A 6 -7.13 10.85 9.96
N ILE A 7 -5.97 10.95 9.32
CA ILE A 7 -4.66 10.76 9.95
C ILE A 7 -3.67 11.84 9.52
N ARG A 8 -2.87 12.33 10.47
CA ARG A 8 -1.73 13.22 10.20
C ARG A 8 -0.52 12.39 9.78
N VAL A 9 0.38 12.97 8.99
CA VAL A 9 1.64 12.31 8.58
C VAL A 9 2.45 11.81 9.79
N THR A 10 2.45 12.55 10.90
CA THR A 10 3.14 12.14 12.14
C THR A 10 2.53 10.87 12.74
N GLU A 11 1.21 10.79 12.84
CA GLU A 11 0.49 9.62 13.36
C GLU A 11 0.63 8.42 12.42
N ALA A 12 0.51 8.66 11.10
CA ALA A 12 0.75 7.63 10.09
C ALA A 12 2.17 7.07 10.21
N ALA A 13 3.16 7.94 10.38
CA ALA A 13 4.55 7.52 10.51
C ALA A 13 4.82 6.68 11.75
N GLU A 14 4.15 6.95 12.87
CA GLU A 14 4.24 6.14 14.08
C GLU A 14 3.64 4.75 13.87
N ARG A 15 2.50 4.64 13.20
CA ARG A 15 1.87 3.35 12.87
C ARG A 15 2.66 2.53 11.84
N ILE A 16 3.37 3.20 10.93
CA ILE A 16 4.16 2.53 9.87
C ILE A 16 5.54 2.09 10.39
N ALA A 17 6.07 2.76 11.41
CA ALA A 17 7.38 2.46 11.96
C ALA A 17 7.48 1.00 12.42
N ARG A 18 8.66 0.42 12.23
CA ARG A 18 8.97 -0.99 12.53
C ARG A 18 10.45 -1.12 12.92
N PRO A 19 10.89 -2.26 13.48
CA PRO A 19 12.32 -2.49 13.67
C PRO A 19 13.11 -2.21 12.38
N GLY A 20 14.13 -1.36 12.46
CA GLY A 20 14.91 -0.91 11.30
C GLY A 20 14.39 0.33 10.56
N ARG A 21 13.21 0.85 10.89
CA ARG A 21 12.65 2.10 10.33
C ARG A 21 11.94 2.93 11.40
N THR A 22 12.58 4.03 11.78
CA THR A 22 12.06 4.97 12.78
C THR A 22 10.91 5.84 12.21
N PRO A 23 10.01 6.37 13.06
CA PRO A 23 8.97 7.30 12.61
C PRO A 23 9.53 8.52 11.88
N ALA A 24 10.69 9.04 12.29
CA ALA A 24 11.34 10.16 11.62
C ALA A 24 11.75 9.82 10.18
N GLN A 25 12.29 8.63 9.94
CA GLN A 25 12.62 8.15 8.60
C GLN A 25 11.37 7.94 7.76
N VAL A 26 10.28 7.43 8.35
CA VAL A 26 8.99 7.30 7.65
C VAL A 26 8.47 8.66 7.21
N ARG A 27 8.43 9.66 8.10
CA ARG A 27 7.98 11.02 7.75
C ARG A 27 8.81 11.62 6.62
N ALA A 28 10.14 11.50 6.71
CA ALA A 28 11.03 12.01 5.67
C ALA A 28 10.81 11.31 4.31
N LEU A 29 10.58 10.00 4.31
CA LEU A 29 10.26 9.25 3.10
C LEU A 29 8.89 9.66 2.54
N TRP A 30 7.89 9.80 3.39
CA TRP A 30 6.54 10.24 3.02
C TRP A 30 6.55 11.59 2.32
N HIS A 31 7.20 12.60 2.92
CA HIS A 31 7.30 13.93 2.31
C HIS A 31 8.03 13.89 0.97
N ARG A 32 9.16 13.18 0.86
CA ARG A 32 9.85 13.00 -0.44
C ARG A 32 8.95 12.36 -1.50
N TRP A 33 8.08 11.44 -1.11
CA TRP A 33 7.16 10.78 -2.02
C TRP A 33 5.94 11.65 -2.39
N MET A 34 5.52 12.57 -1.50
CA MET A 34 4.59 13.63 -1.86
C MET A 34 5.21 14.58 -2.89
N ASP A 35 6.43 15.04 -2.65
CA ASP A 35 7.14 15.93 -3.57
C ASP A 35 7.39 15.29 -4.95
N ALA A 36 7.60 13.97 -4.97
CA ALA A 36 7.77 13.19 -6.20
C ALA A 36 6.44 12.87 -6.93
N GLY A 37 5.30 13.23 -6.34
CA GLY A 37 3.96 12.93 -6.86
C GLY A 37 3.60 11.44 -6.84
N ILE A 38 4.22 10.66 -5.95
CA ILE A 38 3.86 9.26 -5.70
C ILE A 38 2.66 9.20 -4.75
N ILE A 39 2.75 9.96 -3.65
CA ILE A 39 1.64 10.16 -2.71
C ILE A 39 0.95 11.46 -3.15
N PRO A 40 -0.35 11.43 -3.50
CA PRO A 40 -1.06 12.65 -3.85
C PRO A 40 -1.08 13.61 -2.66
N PRO A 41 -1.01 14.93 -2.89
CA PRO A 41 -1.02 15.91 -1.82
C PRO A 41 -2.34 15.80 -1.03
N ALA A 42 -2.24 15.76 0.30
CA ALA A 42 -3.42 15.92 1.15
C ALA A 42 -3.97 17.35 1.03
N VAL A 43 -5.27 17.49 1.28
CA VAL A 43 -5.86 18.82 1.46
C VAL A 43 -5.26 19.42 2.74
N GLU A 44 -4.48 20.49 2.61
CA GLU A 44 -4.07 21.29 3.77
C GLU A 44 -5.32 21.80 4.46
N THR A 45 -5.56 21.33 5.68
CA THR A 45 -6.72 21.72 6.47
C THR A 45 -6.23 22.23 7.82
N GLU A 46 -6.87 23.27 8.34
CA GLU A 46 -6.67 23.70 9.73
C GLU A 46 -7.04 22.54 10.68
N TRP A 47 -6.15 22.21 11.61
CA TRP A 47 -6.37 21.11 12.54
C TRP A 47 -6.04 21.49 13.98
N GLY A 48 -7.09 21.65 14.79
CA GLY A 48 -6.97 22.05 16.20
C GLY A 48 -6.34 23.45 16.36
N ALA A 49 -5.79 23.71 17.55
CA ALA A 49 -5.15 25.00 17.87
C ALA A 49 -3.72 25.17 17.30
N GLY A 50 -3.24 24.22 16.49
CA GLY A 50 -1.82 24.05 16.15
C GLY A 50 -1.40 24.41 14.71
N GLY A 51 -2.31 24.88 13.86
CA GLY A 51 -2.01 25.29 12.48
C GLY A 51 -2.42 24.28 11.39
N LEU A 52 -1.92 24.49 10.17
CA LEU A 52 -2.20 23.66 8.99
C LEU A 52 -1.57 22.27 9.13
N ALA A 53 -2.33 21.21 8.81
CA ALA A 53 -1.84 19.84 8.75
C ALA A 53 -2.20 19.17 7.42
N PHE A 54 -1.30 18.32 6.93
CA PHE A 54 -1.60 17.38 5.85
C PHE A 54 -2.42 16.23 6.40
N ILE A 55 -3.68 16.16 5.98
CA ILE A 55 -4.65 15.21 6.51
C ILE A 55 -5.06 14.24 5.42
N PHE A 56 -4.80 12.97 5.68
CA PHE A 56 -5.10 11.87 4.78
C PHE A 56 -6.26 11.04 5.34
N PRO A 57 -6.96 10.27 4.49
CA PRO A 57 -7.76 9.14 4.99
C PRO A 57 -6.90 8.20 5.83
N GLU A 58 -7.44 7.62 6.88
CA GLU A 58 -6.71 6.68 7.75
C GLU A 58 -6.05 5.53 6.97
N SER A 59 -6.74 5.07 5.92
CA SER A 59 -6.25 4.03 5.01
C SER A 59 -4.96 4.40 4.26
N ALA A 60 -4.64 5.69 4.10
CA ALA A 60 -3.42 6.11 3.43
C ALA A 60 -2.15 5.61 4.12
N ALA A 61 -2.18 5.47 5.46
CA ALA A 61 -1.07 4.92 6.22
C ALA A 61 -0.83 3.43 5.88
N ALA A 62 -1.91 2.67 5.69
CA ALA A 62 -1.84 1.28 5.26
C ALA A 62 -1.29 1.17 3.82
N ILE A 63 -1.78 2.00 2.89
CA ILE A 63 -1.26 2.06 1.51
C ILE A 63 0.25 2.34 1.55
N ALA A 64 0.68 3.40 2.23
CA ALA A 64 2.09 3.77 2.33
C ALA A 64 2.95 2.64 2.94
N ALA A 65 2.45 1.94 3.97
CA ALA A 65 3.15 0.80 4.55
C ALA A 65 3.44 -0.30 3.52
N VAL A 66 2.46 -0.63 2.66
CA VAL A 66 2.62 -1.60 1.58
C VAL A 66 3.69 -1.14 0.59
N LEU A 67 3.58 0.08 0.08
CA LEU A 67 4.50 0.55 -0.95
C LEU A 67 5.93 0.75 -0.41
N PHE A 68 6.08 1.20 0.84
CA PHE A 68 7.39 1.31 1.47
C PHE A 68 8.05 -0.05 1.66
N ASP A 69 7.28 -1.11 1.97
CA ASP A 69 7.81 -2.46 2.07
C ASP A 69 8.29 -3.00 0.71
N LEU A 70 7.49 -2.80 -0.34
CA LEU A 70 7.86 -3.17 -1.71
C LEU A 70 9.09 -2.41 -2.22
N TYR A 71 9.22 -1.14 -1.85
CA TYR A 71 10.38 -0.32 -2.20
C TYR A 71 11.65 -0.83 -1.50
N ASP A 72 11.55 -1.16 -0.21
CA ASP A 72 12.67 -1.71 0.56
C ASP A 72 13.14 -3.07 0.06
N ALA A 73 12.18 -3.91 -0.33
CA ALA A 73 12.46 -5.22 -0.93
C ALA A 73 13.07 -5.11 -2.33
N GLY A 74 13.13 -3.90 -2.92
CA GLY A 74 13.57 -3.68 -4.30
C GLY A 74 12.59 -4.21 -5.35
N ALA A 75 11.38 -4.63 -4.94
CA ALA A 75 10.36 -5.14 -5.84
C ALA A 75 9.83 -4.00 -6.74
N VAL A 76 9.54 -2.84 -6.15
CA VAL A 76 8.98 -1.70 -6.90
C VAL A 76 9.76 -0.45 -6.56
N THR A 77 10.58 0.01 -7.51
CA THR A 77 11.51 1.13 -7.28
C THR A 77 11.24 2.32 -8.20
N ALA A 78 10.54 2.12 -9.32
CA ALA A 78 10.27 3.19 -10.27
C ALA A 78 9.11 4.08 -9.81
N ARG A 79 9.32 5.40 -9.87
CA ARG A 79 8.33 6.43 -9.46
C ARG A 79 6.93 6.20 -10.02
N HIS A 80 6.83 5.93 -11.33
CA HIS A 80 5.54 5.73 -12.00
C HIS A 80 4.83 4.43 -11.56
N GLN A 81 5.58 3.39 -11.23
CA GLN A 81 5.03 2.14 -10.71
C GLN A 81 4.48 2.36 -9.29
N LEU A 82 5.24 3.02 -8.42
CA LEU A 82 4.79 3.38 -7.08
C LEU A 82 3.52 4.25 -7.12
N ALA A 83 3.48 5.27 -7.99
CA ALA A 83 2.28 6.10 -8.17
C ALA A 83 1.07 5.32 -8.70
N SER A 84 1.28 4.38 -9.64
CA SER A 84 0.20 3.51 -10.11
C SER A 84 -0.28 2.54 -9.04
N MET A 85 0.61 2.00 -8.21
CA MET A 85 0.24 1.14 -7.09
C MET A 85 -0.51 1.89 -6.00
N TRP A 86 -0.14 3.15 -5.73
CA TRP A 86 -0.91 4.00 -4.82
C TRP A 86 -2.36 4.11 -5.29
N ARG A 87 -2.57 4.46 -6.55
CA ARG A 87 -3.91 4.56 -7.16
C ARG A 87 -4.66 3.23 -7.11
N TYR A 88 -3.99 2.13 -7.44
CA TYR A 88 -4.57 0.79 -7.38
C TYR A 88 -5.17 0.46 -6.00
N PHE A 89 -4.54 0.88 -4.91
CA PHE A 89 -5.09 0.69 -3.56
C PHE A 89 -6.13 1.74 -3.16
N ALA A 90 -5.95 3.00 -3.61
CA ALA A 90 -6.79 4.13 -3.23
C ALA A 90 -8.10 4.23 -4.03
N GLU A 91 -8.22 3.54 -5.15
CA GLU A 91 -9.37 3.60 -6.05
C GLU A 91 -10.25 2.34 -5.97
N PRO A 92 -11.57 2.46 -6.17
CA PRO A 92 -12.47 1.32 -6.32
C PRO A 92 -12.10 0.44 -7.51
N GLN A 93 -12.24 -0.88 -7.36
CA GLN A 93 -11.98 -1.84 -8.44
C GLN A 93 -13.20 -2.12 -9.32
N HIS A 94 -14.36 -1.56 -8.96
CA HIS A 94 -15.61 -1.60 -9.71
C HIS A 94 -16.41 -0.32 -9.45
N ASP A 95 -17.29 0.04 -10.39
CA ASP A 95 -18.08 1.28 -10.31
C ASP A 95 -18.94 1.32 -9.03
N GLY A 96 -18.77 2.40 -8.26
CA GLY A 96 -19.49 2.63 -7.01
C GLY A 96 -18.97 1.83 -5.79
N GLY A 97 -17.88 1.07 -5.95
CA GLY A 97 -17.25 0.33 -4.86
C GLY A 97 -16.42 1.19 -3.90
N GLU A 98 -15.91 0.57 -2.85
CA GLU A 98 -14.94 1.18 -1.94
C GLU A 98 -13.51 1.03 -2.48
N PRO A 99 -12.55 1.88 -2.03
CA PRO A 99 -11.14 1.67 -2.30
C PRO A 99 -10.68 0.26 -1.95
N LEU A 100 -9.81 -0.33 -2.78
CA LEU A 100 -9.31 -1.70 -2.56
C LEU A 100 -8.68 -1.87 -1.17
N ILE A 101 -7.98 -0.87 -0.66
CA ILE A 101 -7.38 -0.92 0.67
C ILE A 101 -8.42 -1.14 1.78
N THR A 102 -9.64 -0.65 1.63
CA THR A 102 -10.73 -0.84 2.60
C THR A 102 -11.11 -2.31 2.70
N HIS A 103 -11.28 -2.97 1.54
CA HIS A 103 -11.54 -4.41 1.49
C HIS A 103 -10.37 -5.23 2.06
N VAL A 104 -9.13 -4.85 1.75
CA VAL A 104 -7.95 -5.51 2.32
C VAL A 104 -7.96 -5.42 3.84
N LEU A 105 -8.19 -4.23 4.41
CA LEU A 105 -8.23 -4.03 5.86
C LEU A 105 -9.37 -4.82 6.51
N ALA A 106 -10.57 -4.85 5.91
CA ALA A 106 -11.68 -5.65 6.41
C ALA A 106 -11.33 -7.15 6.48
N GLU A 107 -10.62 -7.68 5.46
CA GLU A 107 -10.16 -9.08 5.49
C GLU A 107 -9.11 -9.32 6.57
N VAL A 108 -8.19 -8.36 6.80
CA VAL A 108 -7.22 -8.48 7.90
C VAL A 108 -7.93 -8.45 9.26
N GLU A 109 -8.95 -7.60 9.42
CA GLU A 109 -9.75 -7.51 10.66
C GLU A 109 -10.48 -8.83 10.95
N HIS A 110 -11.01 -9.50 9.93
CA HIS A 110 -11.60 -10.83 10.05
C HIS A 110 -10.58 -11.97 10.22
N GLY A 111 -9.28 -11.67 10.19
CA GLY A 111 -8.21 -12.68 10.28
C GLY A 111 -8.04 -13.52 9.01
N SER A 112 -8.61 -13.10 7.89
CA SER A 112 -8.50 -13.78 6.61
C SER A 112 -7.12 -13.54 5.97
N PRO A 113 -6.49 -14.59 5.41
CA PRO A 113 -5.26 -14.42 4.63
C PRO A 113 -5.51 -13.60 3.36
N CYS A 114 -4.78 -12.47 3.24
CA CYS A 114 -4.73 -11.67 2.02
C CYS A 114 -3.27 -11.40 1.60
N PHE A 115 -3.03 -11.41 0.29
CA PHE A 115 -1.69 -11.33 -0.29
C PHE A 115 -1.68 -10.37 -1.47
N LEU A 116 -0.61 -9.61 -1.59
CA LEU A 116 -0.27 -8.89 -2.81
C LEU A 116 0.66 -9.77 -3.63
N VAL A 117 0.33 -9.95 -4.90
CA VAL A 117 1.17 -10.70 -5.82
C VAL A 117 1.59 -9.78 -6.95
N LEU A 118 2.91 -9.63 -7.10
CA LEU A 118 3.53 -9.04 -8.28
C LEU A 118 4.15 -10.14 -9.12
N THR A 119 3.78 -10.21 -10.40
CA THR A 119 4.36 -11.14 -11.37
C THR A 119 5.12 -10.35 -12.42
N TYR A 120 6.39 -10.70 -12.64
CA TYR A 120 7.20 -10.10 -13.69
C TYR A 120 7.21 -11.00 -14.91
N TRP A 121 6.86 -10.41 -16.03
CA TRP A 121 6.75 -11.08 -17.31
C TRP A 121 7.84 -10.60 -18.24
N ARG A 122 8.48 -11.51 -18.96
CA ARG A 122 9.43 -11.15 -20.03
C ARG A 122 8.78 -11.35 -21.37
N HIS A 123 8.81 -10.31 -22.20
CA HIS A 123 8.45 -10.44 -23.60
C HIS A 123 9.52 -11.29 -24.31
N GLN A 124 9.11 -12.38 -24.95
CA GLN A 124 10.02 -13.39 -25.51
C GLN A 124 10.97 -12.82 -26.57
N THR A 125 10.49 -11.92 -27.43
CA THR A 125 11.29 -11.31 -28.50
C THR A 125 12.14 -10.12 -28.05
N THR A 126 11.57 -9.17 -27.33
CA THR A 126 12.23 -7.90 -26.99
C THR A 126 13.03 -7.97 -25.69
N GLY A 127 12.77 -8.98 -24.85
CA GLY A 127 13.32 -9.07 -23.50
C GLY A 127 12.73 -8.06 -22.50
N GLU A 128 11.74 -7.27 -22.93
CA GLU A 128 11.09 -6.27 -22.07
C GLU A 128 10.43 -6.92 -20.85
N ILE A 129 10.59 -6.30 -19.68
CA ILE A 129 9.97 -6.76 -18.45
C ILE A 129 8.73 -5.92 -18.14
N ALA A 130 7.58 -6.59 -18.08
CA ALA A 130 6.30 -5.99 -17.71
C ALA A 130 5.80 -6.59 -16.38
N PRO A 131 5.53 -5.79 -15.34
CA PRO A 131 4.91 -6.29 -14.12
C PRO A 131 3.39 -6.33 -14.22
N THR A 132 2.75 -7.35 -13.66
CA THR A 132 1.33 -7.33 -13.28
C THR A 132 1.18 -7.45 -11.78
N CYS A 133 0.10 -6.91 -11.24
CA CYS A 133 -0.16 -6.85 -9.81
C CYS A 133 -1.62 -7.24 -9.53
N GLY A 134 -1.84 -7.96 -8.44
CA GLY A 134 -3.19 -8.17 -7.92
C GLY A 134 -3.19 -8.59 -6.45
N VAL A 135 -4.24 -8.19 -5.75
CA VAL A 135 -4.56 -8.73 -4.43
C VAL A 135 -5.25 -10.09 -4.58
N ARG A 136 -4.92 -11.03 -3.70
CA ARG A 136 -5.56 -12.33 -3.58
C ARG A 136 -6.05 -12.51 -2.17
N PHE A 137 -7.34 -12.80 -2.06
CA PHE A 137 -7.97 -13.27 -0.84
C PHE A 137 -7.94 -14.80 -0.81
N HIS A 138 -8.23 -15.40 0.34
CA HIS A 138 -8.05 -16.84 0.59
C HIS A 138 -8.63 -17.74 -0.53
N GLU A 139 -9.80 -17.38 -1.06
CA GLU A 139 -10.49 -18.14 -2.10
C GLU A 139 -9.81 -18.09 -3.49
N GLU A 140 -8.90 -17.14 -3.72
CA GLU A 140 -8.29 -16.87 -5.02
C GLU A 140 -6.79 -17.20 -5.09
N LEU A 141 -6.21 -17.78 -4.03
CA LEU A 141 -4.75 -17.96 -3.92
C LEU A 141 -4.15 -18.78 -5.06
N ASP A 142 -4.88 -19.76 -5.57
CA ASP A 142 -4.45 -20.65 -6.64
C ASP A 142 -4.78 -20.13 -8.04
N ARG A 143 -5.47 -18.98 -8.15
CA ARG A 143 -5.88 -18.44 -9.45
C ARG A 143 -4.68 -17.90 -10.22
N PRO A 144 -4.41 -18.38 -11.46
CA PRO A 144 -3.28 -17.92 -12.26
C PRO A 144 -3.39 -16.41 -12.54
N PHE A 145 -2.24 -15.74 -12.60
CA PHE A 145 -2.18 -14.38 -13.12
C PHE A 145 -2.17 -14.42 -14.64
N GLU A 146 -3.01 -13.59 -15.26
CA GLU A 146 -3.03 -13.45 -16.70
C GLU A 146 -1.77 -12.70 -17.15
N ALA A 147 -1.12 -13.26 -18.17
CA ALA A 147 0.00 -12.61 -18.84
C ALA A 147 -0.49 -11.33 -19.54
N PRO A 148 0.34 -10.27 -19.64
CA PRO A 148 -0.01 -9.07 -20.40
C PRO A 148 -0.39 -9.37 -21.87
N SER A 149 0.20 -10.42 -22.44
CA SER A 149 -0.14 -10.96 -23.76
C SER A 149 0.39 -12.38 -23.92
N GLN A 150 0.04 -13.05 -25.01
CA GLN A 150 0.56 -14.38 -25.36
C GLN A 150 2.09 -14.44 -25.59
N PHE A 151 2.75 -13.29 -25.74
CA PHE A 151 4.20 -13.21 -25.99
C PHE A 151 5.03 -13.05 -24.71
N HIS A 152 4.38 -13.11 -23.55
CA HIS A 152 4.98 -12.91 -22.25
C HIS A 152 5.08 -14.23 -21.48
N GLU A 153 6.26 -14.51 -20.94
CA GLU A 153 6.50 -15.65 -20.04
C GLU A 153 6.80 -15.16 -18.61
N PRO A 154 6.37 -15.90 -17.57
CA PRO A 154 6.64 -15.51 -16.19
C PRO A 154 8.12 -15.72 -15.86
N VAL A 155 8.77 -14.71 -15.30
CA VAL A 155 10.19 -14.75 -14.89
C VAL A 155 10.31 -14.92 -13.40
N SER A 156 9.52 -14.17 -12.64
CA SER A 156 9.56 -14.18 -11.18
C SER A 156 8.25 -13.70 -10.59
N LYS A 157 8.04 -14.06 -9.33
CA LYS A 157 6.88 -13.68 -8.54
C LYS A 157 7.35 -13.14 -7.19
N CYS A 158 6.84 -11.98 -6.78
CA CYS A 158 6.96 -11.46 -5.44
C CYS A 158 5.60 -11.58 -4.76
N VAL A 159 5.54 -12.22 -3.59
CA VAL A 159 4.32 -12.39 -2.80
C VAL A 159 4.51 -11.70 -1.45
N THR A 160 3.71 -10.68 -1.19
CA THR A 160 3.73 -9.94 0.07
C THR A 160 2.48 -10.32 0.89
N PRO A 161 2.63 -10.91 2.09
CA PRO A 161 1.50 -11.24 2.96
C PRO A 161 0.93 -9.96 3.58
N LEU A 162 -0.09 -9.40 2.93
CA LEU A 162 -0.72 -8.13 3.35
C LEU A 162 -1.33 -8.24 4.75
N HIS A 163 -1.94 -9.38 5.09
CA HIS A 163 -2.53 -9.61 6.42
C HIS A 163 -1.51 -9.48 7.56
N LEU A 164 -0.28 -9.96 7.38
CA LEU A 164 0.79 -9.80 8.38
C LEU A 164 1.29 -8.35 8.41
N LEU A 165 1.46 -7.75 7.23
CA LEU A 165 1.95 -6.38 7.13
C LEU A 165 0.95 -5.38 7.71
N LEU A 166 -0.35 -5.62 7.56
CA LEU A 166 -1.40 -4.65 7.85
C LEU A 166 -2.15 -4.90 9.18
N ALA A 167 -1.84 -5.97 9.91
CA ALA A 167 -2.47 -6.28 11.20
C ALA A 167 -2.49 -5.10 12.19
N ARG A 168 -1.42 -4.27 12.19
CA ARG A 168 -1.29 -3.08 13.04
C ARG A 168 -2.22 -1.90 12.67
N PHE A 169 -2.95 -2.00 11.57
CA PHE A 169 -3.90 -0.97 11.12
C PHE A 169 -5.35 -1.32 11.43
N VAL A 170 -5.63 -2.54 11.89
CA VAL A 170 -7.00 -3.03 12.18
C VAL A 170 -7.19 -3.43 13.64
N SER A 171 -6.10 -3.58 14.39
CA SER A 171 -6.17 -3.91 15.81
C SER A 171 -6.05 -2.63 16.65
N ASP A 172 -7.09 -2.31 17.42
CA ASP A 172 -6.98 -1.52 18.66
C ASP A 172 -6.25 -2.35 19.74
N LEU A 173 -5.11 -2.96 19.40
CA LEU A 173 -4.30 -3.65 20.38
C LEU A 173 -3.62 -2.57 21.23
N PRO A 174 -3.99 -2.41 22.53
CA PRO A 174 -3.24 -1.53 23.40
C PRO A 174 -1.78 -1.97 23.34
N ALA A 175 -0.88 -1.00 23.15
CA ALA A 175 0.56 -1.22 23.15
C ALA A 175 0.90 -2.18 24.30
N GLN A 176 1.32 -3.40 23.97
CA GLN A 176 1.79 -4.30 25.01
C GLN A 176 3.06 -3.68 25.57
N VAL A 177 2.91 -3.15 26.77
CA VAL A 177 3.98 -2.75 27.67
C VAL A 177 4.81 -4.00 27.93
N ASN A 178 6.02 -4.02 27.38
CA ASN A 178 7.11 -4.84 27.88
C ASN A 178 8.00 -3.96 28.75
#